data_AF-A0A0L6JKZ8-F1
#
_entry.id   AF-A0A0L6JKZ8-F1
#
_cell.length_a   1.000
_cell.length_b   1.000
_cell.length_c   1.000
_cell.angle_alpha   90.00
_cell.angle_beta   90.00
_cell.angle_gamma   90.00
#
_symmetry.space_group_name_H-M   'P 1'
#
loop_
_entity.id
_entity.type
_entity.pdbx_description
1 polymer ?
#
loop_
_entity_poly.entity_id
_entity_poly.type
_entity_poly.pdbx_seq_one_letter_code
_entity_poly.pdbx_strand_id
1 'polypeptide(L)'
;MLKLTTDKVNTREDGFVDKKIIDFLINAKKVTYAGKGAEKKSSRPKSHDLEYKEDGLKYIDTYLGGRQFAGEEALWDNNTPFWSMNYCGRVLSDDFEGIS
;
A
#
# COMPACT_ATOMS: atom_id res chain seq x y z
N MET A 1 27.13 -4.70 1.73
CA MET A 1 26.84 -6.13 1.95
C MET A 1 26.16 -6.24 3.32
N LEU A 2 24.83 -6.16 3.37
CA LEU A 2 24.07 -6.43 4.59
C LEU A 2 23.75 -7.93 4.57
N LYS A 3 24.19 -8.69 5.58
CA LYS A 3 23.78 -10.07 5.77
C LYS A 3 22.35 -10.04 6.32
N LEU A 4 21.37 -10.32 5.48
CA LEU A 4 20.02 -10.69 5.93
C LEU A 4 20.14 -12.12 6.49
N THR A 5 19.99 -12.26 7.80
CA THR A 5 19.76 -13.55 8.44
C THR A 5 18.43 -14.09 7.92
N THR A 6 18.49 -15.21 7.22
CA THR A 6 17.33 -15.98 6.75
C THR A 6 16.62 -16.59 7.94
N ASP A 7 15.72 -15.83 8.55
CA ASP A 7 14.55 -16.45 9.17
C ASP A 7 13.69 -16.97 8.02
N LYS A 8 13.31 -18.25 8.11
CA LYS A 8 12.55 -18.94 7.08
C LYS A 8 11.27 -18.18 6.79
N VAL A 9 11.28 -17.38 5.72
CA VAL A 9 10.05 -16.88 5.10
C VAL A 9 9.28 -18.13 4.73
N ASN A 10 8.17 -18.34 5.40
CA ASN A 10 7.24 -19.42 5.13
C ASN A 10 6.56 -19.09 3.80
N THR A 11 7.28 -19.31 2.70
CA THR A 11 6.75 -19.20 1.34
C THR A 11 5.75 -20.34 1.20
N ARG A 12 4.46 -20.03 1.34
CA ARG A 12 3.39 -20.98 1.07
C ARG A 12 3.58 -21.49 -0.36
N GLU A 13 3.79 -22.79 -0.48
CA GLU A 13 4.02 -23.51 -1.74
C GLU A 13 2.72 -23.65 -2.52
N ASP A 14 2.22 -22.56 -3.09
CA ASP A 14 1.18 -22.56 -4.11
C ASP A 14 1.01 -21.15 -4.67
N GLY A 15 1.11 -21.01 -5.99
CA GLY A 15 1.08 -19.73 -6.72
C GLY A 15 -0.27 -19.00 -6.72
N PHE A 16 -1.08 -19.15 -5.66
CA PHE A 16 -2.33 -18.42 -5.48
C PHE A 16 -2.23 -17.57 -4.21
N VAL A 17 -2.32 -16.24 -4.38
CA VAL A 17 -2.47 -15.33 -3.24
C VAL A 17 -3.72 -15.75 -2.46
N ASP A 18 -3.58 -15.99 -1.16
CA ASP A 18 -4.66 -16.41 -0.27
C ASP A 18 -5.87 -15.48 -0.44
N LYS A 19 -7.06 -16.06 -0.67
CA LYS A 19 -8.30 -15.31 -0.88
C LYS A 19 -8.54 -14.29 0.25
N LYS A 20 -8.17 -14.62 1.49
CA LYS A 20 -8.26 -13.70 2.62
C LYS A 20 -7.45 -12.41 2.39
N ILE A 21 -6.27 -12.53 1.79
CA ILE A 21 -5.41 -11.38 1.48
C ILE A 21 -6.01 -10.54 0.35
N ILE A 22 -6.59 -11.19 -0.67
CA ILE A 22 -7.29 -10.50 -1.76
C ILE A 22 -8.49 -9.72 -1.21
N ASP A 23 -9.33 -10.36 -0.41
CA ASP A 23 -10.52 -9.74 0.20
C ASP A 23 -10.12 -8.58 1.13
N PHE A 24 -9.07 -8.75 1.94
CA PHE A 24 -8.48 -7.68 2.76
C PHE A 24 -8.05 -6.48 1.92
N LEU A 25 -7.26 -6.71 0.85
CA LEU A 25 -6.76 -5.63 0.00
C LEU A 25 -7.91 -4.89 -0.72
N ILE A 26 -8.93 -5.61 -1.18
CA ILE A 26 -10.13 -5.01 -1.78
C ILE A 26 -10.85 -4.11 -0.77
N ASN A 27 -11.05 -4.58 0.45
CA ASN A 27 -11.70 -3.79 1.50
C ASN A 27 -10.87 -2.58 1.89
N ALA A 28 -9.55 -2.75 2.07
CA ALA A 28 -8.62 -1.67 2.37
C ALA A 28 -8.72 -0.54 1.33
N LYS A 29 -8.69 -0.87 0.04
CA LYS A 29 -8.82 0.10 -1.06
C LYS A 29 -10.16 0.83 -1.05
N LYS A 30 -11.26 0.10 -0.78
CA LYS A 30 -12.62 0.67 -0.72
C LYS A 30 -12.80 1.67 0.41
N VAL A 31 -12.11 1.51 1.53
CA VAL A 31 -12.23 2.40 2.70
C VAL A 31 -11.13 3.45 2.78
N THR A 32 -10.12 3.38 1.90
CA THR A 32 -9.03 4.36 1.80
C THR A 32 -9.18 5.19 0.52
N TYR A 33 -8.26 5.08 -0.44
CA TYR A 33 -8.18 5.97 -1.60
C TYR A 33 -9.49 6.03 -2.39
N ALA A 34 -10.05 4.87 -2.77
CA ALA A 34 -11.30 4.81 -3.53
C ALA A 34 -12.53 5.23 -2.71
N GLY A 35 -12.44 5.15 -1.38
CA GLY A 35 -13.51 5.54 -0.46
C GLY A 35 -13.42 6.96 0.09
N LYS A 36 -12.40 7.73 -0.28
CA LYS A 36 -12.05 9.01 0.38
C LYS A 36 -11.82 8.83 1.89
N GLY A 37 -11.17 7.74 2.27
CA GLY A 37 -10.77 7.47 3.63
C GLY A 37 -9.87 8.57 4.19
N ALA A 38 -9.88 8.71 5.52
CA ALA A 38 -9.10 9.74 6.17
C ALA A 38 -7.59 9.47 6.05
N GLU A 39 -6.85 10.52 5.71
CA GLU A 39 -5.40 10.48 5.76
C GLU A 39 -4.88 10.34 7.20
N LYS A 40 -3.72 9.70 7.30
CA LYS A 40 -2.93 9.63 8.52
C LYS A 40 -1.89 10.74 8.50
N LYS A 41 -1.19 10.89 9.63
CA LYS A 41 -0.02 11.76 9.71
C LYS A 41 1.01 11.33 8.67
N SER A 42 1.45 12.26 7.85
CA SER A 42 2.49 12.01 6.85
C SER A 42 3.75 11.40 7.48
N SER A 43 4.19 10.27 6.96
CA SER A 43 5.44 9.58 7.28
C SER A 43 6.65 10.25 6.65
N ARG A 44 6.43 11.01 5.57
CA ARG A 44 7.44 11.80 4.86
C ARG A 44 6.94 13.24 4.69
N PRO A 45 7.83 14.23 4.45
CA PRO A 45 7.39 15.60 4.19
C PRO A 45 6.39 15.64 3.02
N LYS A 46 5.17 16.10 3.31
CA LYS A 46 4.06 16.24 2.34
C LYS A 46 3.64 14.93 1.65
N SER A 47 3.84 13.77 2.29
CA SER A 47 3.20 12.55 1.80
C SER A 47 1.74 12.47 2.20
N HIS A 48 0.95 11.89 1.32
CA HIS A 48 -0.40 11.45 1.59
C HIS A 48 -0.32 10.00 2.03
N ASP A 49 -0.78 9.72 3.24
CA ASP A 49 -0.64 8.42 3.86
C ASP A 49 -2.00 7.88 4.27
N LEU A 50 -2.32 6.68 3.80
CA LEU A 50 -3.54 5.96 4.12
C LEU A 50 -3.17 4.66 4.82
N GLU A 51 -3.94 4.29 5.84
CA GLU A 51 -3.70 3.07 6.60
C GLU A 51 -5.02 2.33 6.85
N TYR A 52 -4.99 1.01 6.68
CA TYR A 52 -6.08 0.13 7.09
C TYR A 52 -5.53 -1.09 7.82
N LYS A 53 -6.26 -1.57 8.85
CA LYS A 53 -5.84 -2.69 9.71
C LYS A 53 -7.05 -3.56 10.03
N GLU A 54 -6.88 -4.88 9.91
CA GLU A 54 -7.90 -5.87 10.24
C GLU A 54 -7.22 -7.23 10.50
N ASP A 55 -7.61 -7.94 11.55
CA ASP A 55 -7.17 -9.32 11.84
C ASP A 55 -5.66 -9.58 11.74
N GLY A 56 -4.84 -8.65 12.24
CA GLY A 56 -3.37 -8.73 12.22
C GLY A 56 -2.75 -8.31 10.88
N LEU A 57 -3.56 -8.11 9.84
CA LEU A 57 -3.15 -7.55 8.56
C LEU A 57 -3.14 -6.03 8.63
N LYS A 58 -2.20 -5.43 7.90
CA LYS A 58 -2.08 -3.99 7.74
C LYS A 58 -1.82 -3.67 6.28
N TYR A 59 -2.49 -2.64 5.80
CA TYR A 59 -2.29 -2.01 4.51
C TYR A 59 -1.83 -0.58 4.74
N ILE A 60 -0.80 -0.16 4.00
CA ILE A 60 -0.39 1.23 3.91
C ILE A 60 -0.30 1.59 2.43
N ASP A 61 -0.92 2.69 2.05
CA ASP A 61 -0.69 3.36 0.78
C ASP A 61 -0.09 4.74 1.08
N THR A 62 1.09 5.01 0.54
CA THR A 62 1.77 6.29 0.73
C THR A 62 2.33 6.80 -0.57
N TYR A 63 1.97 8.04 -0.91
CA TYR A 63 2.43 8.67 -2.14
C TYR A 63 2.84 10.13 -1.94
N LEU A 64 3.59 10.61 -2.93
CA LEU A 64 4.04 11.99 -3.05
C LEU A 64 3.58 12.57 -4.38
N GLY A 65 3.25 13.86 -4.37
CA GLY A 65 2.89 14.62 -5.56
C GLY A 65 1.45 14.40 -6.01
N GLY A 66 1.04 15.16 -7.02
CA GLY A 66 -0.30 15.08 -7.63
C GLY A 66 -0.18 14.92 -9.14
N ARG A 67 0.27 15.99 -9.84
CA ARG A 67 0.47 15.94 -11.31
C ARG A 67 1.58 14.98 -11.74
N GLN A 68 2.65 14.92 -10.96
CA GLN A 68 3.74 13.94 -11.10
C GLN A 68 3.81 13.24 -9.77
N PHE A 69 3.69 11.91 -9.77
CA PHE A 69 3.52 11.16 -8.54
C PHE A 69 4.32 9.88 -8.52
N ALA A 70 4.62 9.45 -7.31
CA ALA A 70 5.17 8.13 -7.01
C ALA A 70 4.64 7.67 -5.65
N GLY A 71 4.31 6.39 -5.56
CA GLY A 71 3.75 5.81 -4.35
C GLY A 71 4.04 4.32 -4.23
N GLU A 72 3.70 3.81 -3.06
CA GLU A 72 3.80 2.41 -2.72
C GLU A 72 2.58 1.99 -1.93
N GLU A 73 2.02 0.85 -2.32
CA GLU A 73 1.11 0.09 -1.49
C GLU A 73 1.88 -1.09 -0.89
N ALA A 74 1.67 -1.36 0.39
CA ALA A 74 2.31 -2.48 1.05
C ALA A 74 1.39 -3.17 2.06
N LEU A 75 1.66 -4.46 2.27
CA LEU A 75 0.94 -5.32 3.18
C LEU A 75 1.88 -5.92 4.23
N TRP A 76 1.39 -5.94 5.47
CA TRP A 76 2.03 -6.61 6.59
C TRP A 76 1.10 -7.63 7.21
N ASP A 77 1.66 -8.73 7.69
CA ASP A 77 1.03 -9.70 8.59
C ASP A 77 1.80 -9.64 9.92
N ASN A 78 1.11 -9.27 11.00
CA ASN A 78 1.70 -9.15 12.34
C ASN A 78 2.99 -8.29 12.37
N ASN A 79 2.98 -7.17 11.64
CA ASN A 79 4.11 -6.25 11.43
C ASN A 79 5.29 -6.78 10.61
N THR A 80 5.19 -7.96 10.01
CA THR A 80 6.17 -8.43 9.00
C THR A 80 5.66 -8.09 7.60
N PRO A 81 6.40 -7.30 6.79
CA PRO A 81 6.00 -6.99 5.43
C PRO A 81 6.10 -8.25 4.56
N PHE A 82 5.12 -8.49 3.70
CA PHE A 82 5.13 -9.66 2.82
C PHE A 82 4.78 -9.37 1.35
N TRP A 83 4.23 -8.19 1.06
CA TRP A 83 3.92 -7.77 -0.31
C TRP A 83 4.02 -6.25 -0.44
N SER A 84 4.47 -5.79 -1.61
CA SER A 84 4.39 -4.39 -2.00
C SER A 84 4.15 -4.25 -3.51
N MET A 85 3.62 -3.10 -3.89
CA MET A 85 3.48 -2.64 -5.25
C MET A 85 3.87 -1.17 -5.33
N ASN A 86 4.79 -0.85 -6.22
CA ASN A 86 5.18 0.51 -6.49
C ASN A 86 4.49 1.01 -7.76
N TYR A 87 4.09 2.27 -7.73
CA TYR A 87 3.49 2.93 -8.87
C TYR A 87 4.09 4.33 -9.03
N CYS A 88 4.22 4.77 -10.28
CA CYS A 88 4.62 6.13 -10.60
C CYS A 88 3.97 6.57 -11.90
N GLY A 89 3.84 7.88 -12.08
CA GLY A 89 3.20 8.40 -13.26
C GLY A 89 3.05 9.90 -13.24
N ARG A 90 2.28 10.36 -14.23
CA ARG A 90 1.90 11.76 -14.35
C ARG A 90 0.54 11.92 -14.99
N VAL A 91 -0.12 13.00 -14.65
CA VAL A 91 -1.34 13.46 -15.32
C VAL A 91 -0.96 14.04 -16.70
N LEU A 92 -1.66 13.61 -17.75
CA LEU A 92 -1.39 14.01 -19.14
C LEU A 92 -2.25 15.19 -19.62
N SER A 93 -3.43 15.38 -19.05
CA SER A 93 -4.36 16.46 -19.40
C SER A 93 -4.71 17.30 -18.18
N ASP A 94 -4.86 18.60 -18.40
CA ASP A 94 -5.20 19.53 -17.31
C ASP A 94 -6.65 19.35 -16.81
N ASP A 95 -7.50 18.69 -17.60
CA ASP A 95 -8.89 18.35 -17.24
C ASP A 95 -9.01 17.23 -16.20
N PHE A 96 -7.89 16.60 -15.83
CA PHE A 96 -7.87 15.57 -14.80
C PHE A 96 -7.33 16.15 -13.49
N GLU A 97 -8.26 16.51 -12.62
CA GLU A 97 -7.95 16.72 -11.21
C GLU A 97 -7.88 15.35 -10.55
N GLY A 98 -6.66 14.82 -10.39
CA GLY A 98 -6.45 13.74 -9.44
C GLY A 98 -6.94 14.17 -8.05
N ILE A 99 -7.33 13.23 -7.20
CA ILE A 99 -7.72 13.55 -5.82
C ILE A 99 -6.47 14.07 -5.09
N SER A 100 -6.39 15.39 -4.91
CA SER A 100 -5.36 16.09 -4.12
C SER A 100 -5.76 16.22 -2.66
#